data_AF-A5GJA8-F1
#
_entry.id   AF-A5GJA8-F1
#
_cell.length_a   1.000
_cell.length_b   1.000
_cell.length_c   1.000
_cell.angle_alpha   90.00
_cell.angle_beta   90.00
_cell.angle_gamma   90.00
#
_symmetry.space_group_name_H-M   'P 1'
#
loop_
_entity.id
_entity.type
_entity.pdbx_description
1 polymer ?
#
loop_
_entity_poly.entity_id
_entity_poly.type
_entity_poly.pdbx_seq_one_letter_code
_entity_poly.pdbx_strand_id
1 'polypeptide(L)' 'MNQLQCHRIQSLQVLVEPKDREATWDAVEVYFQCISECDLNDRECTISCTRQLRDAS' A
#
# COMPACT_ATOMS: atom_id res chain seq x y z
N MET A 1 21.40 18.78 -30.84
CA MET A 1 21.57 18.07 -29.56
C MET A 1 20.36 18.40 -28.69
N ASN A 2 19.26 17.68 -28.94
CA ASN A 2 17.96 17.99 -28.35
C ASN A 2 17.88 17.34 -26.98
N GLN A 3 17.72 18.17 -25.94
CA GLN A 3 17.31 17.69 -24.63
C GLN A 3 16.02 16.91 -24.78
N LEU A 4 16.13 15.61 -24.53
CA LEU A 4 15.04 14.66 -24.47
C LEU A 4 13.94 15.24 -23.58
N GLN A 5 12.78 15.48 -24.18
CA GLN A 5 11.57 15.82 -23.45
C GLN A 5 11.24 14.65 -22.52
N CYS A 6 11.52 14.81 -21.23
CA CYS A 6 10.90 13.98 -20.21
C CYS A 6 9.39 14.30 -20.20
N HIS A 7 8.60 13.53 -20.95
CA HIS A 7 7.16 13.54 -20.80
C HIS A 7 6.85 12.99 -19.40
N ARG A 8 6.50 13.89 -18.48
CA ARG A 8 5.88 13.54 -17.20
C ARG A 8 4.67 12.68 -17.54
N ILE A 9 4.67 11.42 -17.10
CA ILE A 9 3.50 10.55 -17.18
C ILE A 9 2.41 11.25 -16.35
N GLN A 10 1.54 12.00 -17.02
CA GLN A 10 0.23 12.33 -16.50
C GLN A 10 -0.63 11.09 -16.71
N SER A 11 -1.47 10.77 -15.72
CA SER A 11 -2.54 9.74 -15.77
C SER A 11 -2.21 8.39 -15.13
N LEU A 12 -1.88 8.41 -13.84
CA LEU A 12 -2.49 7.44 -12.92
C LEU A 12 -2.85 8.18 -11.63
N GLN A 13 -3.87 9.04 -11.71
CA GLN A 13 -4.55 9.53 -10.51
C GLN A 13 -5.36 8.34 -9.99
N VAL A 14 -4.79 7.60 -9.04
CA VAL A 14 -5.60 6.75 -8.16
C VAL A 14 -6.62 7.72 -7.54
N LEU A 15 -7.90 7.55 -7.86
CA LEU A 15 -9.00 8.34 -7.31
C LEU A 15 -9.15 7.99 -5.84
N VAL A 16 -8.21 8.43 -5.03
CA VAL A 16 -8.23 8.28 -3.58
C VAL A 16 -8.36 9.69 -3.06
N GLU A 17 -9.53 10.02 -2.52
CA GLU A 17 -9.72 11.32 -1.88
C GLU A 17 -8.70 11.48 -0.75
N PRO A 18 -8.29 12.71 -0.38
CA PRO A 18 -7.29 12.91 0.67
C PRO A 18 -7.64 12.21 1.98
N LYS A 19 -8.94 12.05 2.28
CA LYS A 19 -9.45 11.31 3.45
C LYS A 19 -9.31 9.79 3.29
N ASP A 20 -9.63 9.26 2.12
CA ASP A 20 -9.43 7.83 1.82
C ASP A 20 -7.94 7.48 1.73
N ARG A 21 -7.10 8.47 1.38
CA ARG A 21 -5.64 8.31 1.34
C ARG A 21 -5.10 8.06 2.73
N GLU A 22 -5.50 8.88 3.70
CA GLU A 22 -5.11 8.73 5.10
C GLU A 22 -5.55 7.37 5.64
N ALA A 23 -6.82 6.99 5.43
CA ALA A 23 -7.33 5.67 5.84
C ALA A 23 -6.59 4.49 5.19
N THR A 24 -6.24 4.60 3.91
CA THR A 24 -5.46 3.56 3.19
C THR A 24 -4.03 3.47 3.74
N TRP A 25 -3.41 4.60 4.09
CA TRP A 25 -2.07 4.58 4.67
C TRP A 25 -2.06 4.01 6.09
N ASP A 26 -3.07 4.32 6.92
CA ASP A 26 -3.24 3.74 8.25
C ASP A 26 -3.37 2.21 8.18
N ALA A 27 -4.19 1.70 7.24
CA ALA A 27 -4.34 0.27 7.02
C ALA A 27 -3.02 -0.41 6.61
N VAL A 28 -2.22 0.26 5.78
CA VAL A 28 -0.91 -0.22 5.34
C VAL A 28 0.10 -0.21 6.49
N GLU A 29 0.09 0.79 7.37
CA GLU A 29 0.96 0.83 8.55
C GLU A 29 0.69 -0.36 9.49
N VAL A 30 -0.59 -0.66 9.74
CA VAL A 30 -0.99 -1.82 10.55
C VAL A 30 -0.50 -3.13 9.92
N TYR A 31 -0.62 -3.28 8.60
CA TYR A 31 -0.08 -4.43 7.89
C TYR A 31 1.44 -4.55 8.05
N PHE A 32 2.18 -3.45 7.91
CA PHE A 32 3.64 -3.45 8.04
C PHE A 32 4.10 -3.79 9.46
N GLN A 33 3.37 -3.34 10.47
CA GLN A 33 3.66 -3.72 11.85
C GLN A 33 3.39 -5.21 12.07
N CYS A 34 2.23 -5.72 11.62
CA CYS A 34 1.88 -7.14 11.72
C CYS A 34 2.91 -8.04 11.03
N ILE A 35 3.29 -7.72 9.79
CA ILE A 35 4.22 -8.56 9.01
C ILE A 35 5.64 -8.54 9.58
N SER A 36 6.03 -7.47 10.28
CA SER A 36 7.36 -7.36 10.91
C SER A 36 7.52 -8.25 12.15
N GLU A 37 6.40 -8.57 12.82
CA GLU A 37 6.36 -9.46 13.98
C GLU A 37 6.14 -10.93 13.60
N CYS A 38 5.90 -11.18 12.30
CA CYS A 38 5.48 -12.44 11.75
C CYS A 38 6.65 -13.19 11.07
N ASP A 39 6.72 -14.51 11.19
CA ASP A 39 7.60 -15.30 10.33
C ASP A 39 6.99 -15.37 8.93
N LEU A 40 7.71 -14.87 7.91
CA LEU A 40 7.23 -14.84 6.53
C LEU A 40 6.99 -16.24 5.94
N ASN A 41 7.54 -17.29 6.55
CA ASN A 41 7.29 -18.68 6.16
C ASN A 41 6.04 -19.26 6.84
N ASP A 42 5.55 -18.62 7.91
CA ASP A 42 4.28 -18.96 8.52
C ASP A 42 3.13 -18.40 7.68
N ARG A 43 2.52 -19.31 6.93
CA ARG A 43 1.41 -19.01 6.04
C ARG A 43 0.16 -18.53 6.82
N GLU A 44 -0.10 -19.06 8.01
CA GLU A 44 -1.28 -18.63 8.78
C GLU A 44 -1.10 -17.20 9.30
N CYS A 45 0.11 -16.90 9.78
CA CYS A 45 0.45 -15.58 10.27
C CYS A 45 0.37 -14.51 9.15
N THR A 46 0.94 -14.78 7.96
CA THR A 46 0.86 -13.87 6.81
C THR A 46 -0.55 -13.70 6.25
N ILE A 47 -1.38 -14.76 6.26
CA ILE A 47 -2.81 -14.67 5.91
C ILE A 47 -3.57 -13.78 6.91
N SER A 48 -3.27 -13.89 8.20
CA SER A 48 -3.89 -13.04 9.23
C SER A 48 -3.58 -11.56 8.99
N CYS A 49 -2.32 -11.20 8.70
CA CYS A 49 -1.92 -9.82 8.43
C CYS A 49 -2.59 -9.25 7.16
N THR A 50 -2.64 -10.04 6.07
CA THR A 50 -3.29 -9.61 4.82
C THR A 50 -4.81 -9.48 4.95
N ARG A 51 -5.44 -10.28 5.82
CA ARG A 51 -6.87 -10.15 6.12
C ARG A 51 -7.19 -8.84 6.82
N GLN A 52 -6.36 -8.45 7.81
CA GLN A 52 -6.51 -7.16 8.50
C GLN A 52 -6.38 -5.97 7.54
N LEU A 53 -5.44 -6.03 6.58
CA LEU A 53 -5.30 -5.01 5.55
C LEU A 53 -6.56 -4.86 4.69
N ARG A 54 -7.20 -5.98 4.36
CA ARG A 54 -8.38 -6.03 3.48
C ARG A 54 -9.67 -5.60 4.19
N ASP A 55 -9.78 -5.87 5.49
CA ASP A 55 -10.93 -5.44 6.29
C ASP A 55 -10.87 -3.95 6.65
N ALA A 56 -9.68 -3.34 6.56
CA ALA A 56 -9.43 -1.92 6.78
C ALA A 56 -9.51 -1.04 5.52
N SER A 57 -9.66 -1.66 4.33
CA SER A 57 -9.71 -1.01 3.00
C SER A 57 -11.11 -0.84 2.45
#